data_AF-A0A6B0ZMU5-F1
#
_entry.id   AF-A0A6B0ZMU5-F1
#
_cell.length_a   1.000
_cell.length_b   1.000
_cell.length_c   1.000
_cell.angle_alpha   90.00
_cell.angle_beta   90.00
_cell.angle_gamma   90.00
#
_symmetry.space_group_name_H-M   'P 1'
#
loop_
_entity.id
_entity.type
_entity.pdbx_description
1 polymer ?
#
loop_
_entity_poly.entity_id
_entity_poly.type
_entity_poly.pdbx_seq_one_letter_code
_entity_poly.pdbx_strand_id
1 'polypeptide(L)'
;MDPELSTEDPELSTEDPELRPEPLLEGNGHQVSKSPWGPEDEIGRLNWVKPESVQAIISRLDGRHVFDLAVDYWSGMPSWTEAGDPPFSIWMTHTPKGSILDGRSGYGPEIHKEYAYSGDSISMYTHCGTHIDTLNHMGYYGTFWNGWTQDEHLGSMVWTKGGTDRYPPIIARGVLLDVADMHGVDILENHYEINSKDLEETARKQGTELRKGDVVLIRTGRMNMWPSIEYLAASPGINVDGAKYLCEETGAMAIAGDNIGLEPQPYYGQYAPVHCYMFATAGCQIIEVVNMQEIAAEKMYEFAFLGFPMKIRGATGAPMPSVAVPLR
;
A
#
# COMPACT_ATOMS: atom_id res chain seq x y z
N MET A 1 -4.80 46.04 -38.58
CA MET A 1 -5.03 44.59 -38.75
C MET A 1 -4.01 43.92 -37.87
N ASP A 2 -4.34 43.82 -36.58
CA ASP A 2 -3.60 42.98 -35.64
C ASP A 2 -4.18 41.57 -35.76
N PRO A 3 -3.36 40.51 -35.88
CA PRO A 3 -3.85 39.16 -35.79
C PRO A 3 -3.99 38.81 -34.30
N GLU A 4 -5.22 38.55 -33.88
CA GLU A 4 -5.55 38.00 -32.56
C GLU A 4 -4.80 36.67 -32.38
N LEU A 5 -3.93 36.62 -31.38
CA LEU A 5 -3.36 35.40 -30.82
C LEU A 5 -4.49 34.68 -30.08
N SER A 6 -5.01 33.60 -30.66
CA SER A 6 -5.88 32.66 -29.95
C SER A 6 -5.08 31.98 -28.85
N THR A 7 -5.35 32.33 -27.61
CA THR A 7 -5.00 31.53 -26.44
C THR A 7 -6.02 30.40 -26.34
N GLU A 8 -5.77 29.29 -27.03
CA GLU A 8 -6.38 28.02 -26.66
C GLU A 8 -5.57 27.48 -25.48
N ASP A 9 -6.14 27.55 -24.28
CA ASP A 9 -5.77 26.69 -23.16
C ASP A 9 -5.88 25.24 -23.65
N PRO A 10 -4.87 24.38 -23.47
CA PRO A 10 -5.07 22.96 -23.74
C PRO A 10 -6.08 22.45 -22.71
N GLU A 11 -7.30 22.15 -23.17
CA GLU A 11 -8.24 21.33 -22.42
C GLU A 11 -7.46 20.11 -21.90
N LEU A 12 -7.40 19.96 -20.57
CA LEU A 12 -6.96 18.72 -19.92
C LEU A 12 -7.83 17.60 -20.49
N SER A 13 -7.29 16.83 -21.44
CA SER A 13 -8.03 15.73 -22.06
C SER A 13 -8.43 14.76 -20.97
N THR A 14 -9.72 14.66 -20.71
CA THR A 14 -10.35 13.73 -19.76
C THR A 14 -10.24 12.26 -20.16
N GLU A 15 -9.30 11.91 -21.06
CA GLU A 15 -9.22 10.67 -21.82
C GLU A 15 -7.89 9.90 -21.62
N ASP A 16 -7.23 9.98 -20.46
CA ASP A 16 -6.13 9.04 -20.18
C ASP A 16 -6.70 7.69 -19.74
N PRO A 17 -6.67 6.64 -20.59
CA PRO A 17 -7.23 5.34 -20.25
C PRO A 17 -6.47 4.63 -19.11
N GLU A 18 -5.25 5.08 -18.79
CA GLU A 18 -4.51 4.59 -17.63
C GLU A 18 -4.99 5.21 -16.31
N LEU A 19 -5.68 6.37 -16.37
CA LEU A 19 -6.26 7.03 -15.19
C LEU A 19 -7.73 6.65 -14.98
N ARG A 20 -8.49 6.55 -16.08
CA ARG A 20 -9.90 6.16 -16.10
C ARG A 20 -10.10 4.96 -17.06
N PRO A 21 -9.80 3.74 -16.60
CA PRO A 21 -9.89 2.56 -17.45
C PRO A 21 -11.33 2.25 -17.89
N GLU A 22 -11.48 1.63 -19.07
CA GLU A 22 -12.78 1.26 -19.63
C GLU A 22 -13.51 0.23 -18.73
N PRO A 23 -14.83 0.34 -18.54
CA PRO A 23 -15.60 -0.65 -17.80
C PRO A 23 -15.65 -1.99 -18.54
N LEU A 24 -15.47 -3.08 -17.79
CA LEU A 24 -15.74 -4.46 -18.21
C LEU A 24 -17.07 -4.98 -17.64
N LEU A 25 -17.42 -4.53 -16.44
CA LEU A 25 -18.68 -4.85 -15.76
C LEU A 25 -19.14 -3.62 -14.96
N GLU A 26 -20.43 -3.30 -15.01
CA GLU A 26 -21.04 -2.21 -14.25
C GLU A 26 -22.37 -2.64 -13.62
N GLY A 27 -22.64 -2.15 -12.43
CA GLY A 27 -23.93 -2.33 -11.76
C GLY A 27 -23.99 -1.52 -10.47
N ASN A 28 -25.16 -1.05 -10.05
CA ASN A 28 -25.38 -0.35 -8.77
C ASN A 28 -24.34 0.75 -8.41
N GLY A 29 -23.73 1.41 -9.39
CA GLY A 29 -22.67 2.41 -9.17
C GLY A 29 -21.26 1.86 -8.92
N HIS A 30 -21.05 0.55 -9.08
CA HIS A 30 -19.77 -0.13 -9.01
C HIS A 30 -19.31 -0.57 -10.41
N GLN A 31 -18.00 -0.56 -10.63
CA GLN A 31 -17.37 -0.87 -11.91
C GLN A 31 -16.19 -1.83 -11.69
N VAL A 32 -16.09 -2.87 -12.51
CA VAL A 32 -14.84 -3.60 -12.72
C VAL A 32 -14.29 -3.18 -14.07
N SER A 33 -13.02 -2.84 -14.12
CA SER A 33 -12.39 -2.26 -15.29
C SER A 33 -11.56 -3.27 -16.08
N LYS A 34 -11.45 -3.00 -17.38
CA LYS A 34 -10.49 -3.63 -18.29
C LYS A 34 -9.14 -2.96 -18.14
N SER A 35 -8.06 -3.74 -18.05
CA SER A 35 -6.72 -3.16 -17.93
C SER A 35 -6.31 -2.44 -19.22
N PRO A 36 -5.78 -1.20 -19.13
CA PRO A 36 -5.20 -0.49 -20.26
C PRO A 36 -3.84 -1.08 -20.68
N TRP A 37 -3.22 -1.93 -19.84
CA TRP A 37 -1.94 -2.60 -20.13
C TRP A 37 -2.10 -3.97 -20.78
N GLY A 38 -3.34 -4.36 -21.09
CA GLY A 38 -3.67 -5.56 -21.88
C GLY A 38 -4.27 -6.71 -21.06
N PRO A 39 -4.71 -7.78 -21.73
CA PRO A 39 -5.51 -8.84 -21.12
C PRO A 39 -4.74 -9.72 -20.12
N GLU A 40 -3.41 -9.72 -20.17
CA GLU A 40 -2.56 -10.47 -19.25
C GLU A 40 -2.00 -9.63 -18.10
N ASP A 41 -2.36 -8.35 -18.02
CA ASP A 41 -1.91 -7.49 -16.93
C ASP A 41 -2.44 -8.00 -15.59
N GLU A 42 -1.52 -8.18 -14.63
CA GLU A 42 -1.77 -8.62 -13.25
C GLU A 42 -1.35 -7.62 -12.18
N ILE A 43 -0.80 -6.46 -12.57
CA ILE A 43 -0.16 -5.52 -11.64
C ILE A 43 -0.71 -4.10 -11.73
N GLY A 44 -1.64 -3.83 -12.66
CA GLY A 44 -2.34 -2.55 -12.76
C GLY A 44 -1.38 -1.37 -12.85
N ARG A 45 -1.55 -0.36 -12.01
CA ARG A 45 -0.76 0.88 -12.06
C ARG A 45 0.74 0.68 -11.82
N LEU A 46 1.17 -0.45 -11.25
CA LEU A 46 2.60 -0.77 -11.13
C LEU A 46 3.28 -0.95 -12.50
N ASN A 47 2.55 -1.06 -13.61
CA ASN A 47 3.10 -0.97 -14.96
C ASN A 47 3.75 0.39 -15.27
N TRP A 48 3.53 1.42 -14.45
CA TRP A 48 4.25 2.68 -14.52
C TRP A 48 5.70 2.60 -14.02
N VAL A 49 6.07 1.56 -13.26
CA VAL A 49 7.45 1.32 -12.84
C VAL A 49 8.27 0.81 -14.04
N LYS A 50 8.81 1.75 -14.81
CA LYS A 50 9.64 1.50 -16.00
C LYS A 50 11.11 1.82 -15.74
N PRO A 51 12.07 1.20 -16.45
CA PRO A 51 13.50 1.46 -16.26
C PRO A 51 13.88 2.95 -16.24
N GLU A 52 13.24 3.76 -17.09
CA GLU A 52 13.49 5.19 -17.21
C GLU A 52 12.99 5.95 -15.97
N SER A 53 11.79 5.61 -15.48
CA SER A 53 11.22 6.19 -14.25
C SER A 53 12.05 5.84 -13.02
N VAL A 54 12.50 4.59 -12.92
CA VAL A 54 13.37 4.11 -11.84
C VAL A 54 14.71 4.84 -11.87
N GLN A 55 15.32 4.97 -13.05
CA GLN A 55 16.59 5.69 -13.22
C GLN A 55 16.45 7.18 -12.83
N ALA A 56 15.33 7.82 -13.18
CA ALA A 56 15.06 9.21 -12.82
C ALA A 56 15.04 9.43 -11.30
N ILE A 57 14.51 8.48 -10.53
CA ILE A 57 14.52 8.52 -9.07
C ILE A 57 15.91 8.19 -8.51
N ILE A 58 16.51 7.07 -8.94
CA ILE A 58 17.80 6.59 -8.42
C ILE A 58 18.91 7.63 -8.61
N SER A 59 18.95 8.31 -9.76
CA SER A 59 19.98 9.32 -10.05
C SER A 59 19.97 10.53 -9.11
N ARG A 60 18.88 10.72 -8.36
CA ARG A 60 18.66 11.86 -7.45
C ARG A 60 18.70 11.47 -5.98
N LEU A 61 18.95 10.21 -5.63
CA LEU A 61 18.95 9.80 -4.22
C LEU A 61 20.00 10.54 -3.40
N ASP A 62 19.59 11.02 -2.24
CA ASP A 62 20.48 11.47 -1.18
C ASP A 62 20.51 10.49 -0.01
N GLY A 63 21.28 9.41 -0.16
CA GLY A 63 21.40 8.34 0.84
C GLY A 63 22.15 8.72 2.13
N ARG A 64 22.30 10.01 2.45
CA ARG A 64 22.86 10.46 3.75
C ARG A 64 21.92 10.14 4.91
N HIS A 65 20.64 10.05 4.63
CA HIS A 65 19.62 9.66 5.58
C HIS A 65 18.56 8.82 4.87
N VAL A 66 18.06 7.79 5.55
CA VAL A 66 17.06 6.84 5.03
C VAL A 66 16.09 6.60 6.18
N PHE A 67 14.81 6.86 5.93
CA PHE A 67 13.75 6.68 6.90
C PHE A 67 13.08 5.32 6.65
N ASP A 68 13.02 4.49 7.69
CA ASP A 68 12.27 3.24 7.64
C ASP A 68 10.78 3.55 7.82
N LEU A 69 9.96 3.08 6.89
CA LEU A 69 8.51 3.29 6.90
C LEU A 69 7.77 2.05 7.42
N ALA A 70 8.48 0.97 7.76
CA ALA A 70 7.88 -0.24 8.29
C ALA A 70 7.72 -0.19 9.81
N VAL A 71 6.65 -0.82 10.31
CA VAL A 71 6.57 -1.23 11.72
C VAL A 71 7.28 -2.56 11.94
N ASP A 72 7.71 -2.80 13.17
CA ASP A 72 8.28 -4.07 13.59
C ASP A 72 7.21 -5.18 13.72
N TYR A 73 7.66 -6.43 13.68
CA TYR A 73 6.81 -7.60 13.87
C TYR A 73 7.13 -8.28 15.19
N TRP A 74 6.11 -8.43 16.05
CA TRP A 74 6.24 -9.15 17.31
C TRP A 74 4.92 -9.84 17.69
N SER A 75 5.02 -10.87 18.52
CA SER A 75 3.83 -11.56 19.02
C SER A 75 3.00 -10.64 19.92
N GLY A 76 1.74 -10.43 19.53
CA GLY A 76 0.82 -9.53 20.20
C GLY A 76 0.75 -8.12 19.60
N MET A 77 1.40 -7.87 18.45
CA MET A 77 1.21 -6.63 17.70
C MET A 77 -0.26 -6.43 17.28
N PRO A 78 -0.74 -5.18 17.18
CA PRO A 78 -2.06 -4.91 16.62
C PRO A 78 -2.19 -5.48 15.20
N SER A 79 -3.27 -6.21 14.96
CA SER A 79 -3.61 -6.78 13.65
C SER A 79 -5.10 -7.14 13.61
N TRP A 80 -5.57 -7.67 12.48
CA TRP A 80 -6.93 -8.16 12.24
C TRP A 80 -7.37 -9.38 13.09
N THR A 81 -6.73 -9.64 14.23
CA THR A 81 -7.08 -10.76 15.12
C THR A 81 -8.51 -10.69 15.67
N GLU A 82 -9.07 -9.51 15.92
CA GLU A 82 -10.47 -9.36 16.32
C GLU A 82 -11.46 -9.73 15.21
N ALA A 83 -11.04 -9.64 13.93
CA ALA A 83 -11.80 -10.14 12.79
C ALA A 83 -11.68 -11.67 12.60
N GLY A 84 -10.84 -12.33 13.41
CA GLY A 84 -10.62 -13.78 13.39
C GLY A 84 -9.38 -14.23 12.62
N ASP A 85 -8.58 -13.30 12.09
CA ASP A 85 -7.37 -13.63 11.35
C ASP A 85 -6.22 -14.10 12.25
N PRO A 86 -5.31 -14.96 11.76
CA PRO A 86 -4.17 -15.41 12.54
C PRO A 86 -3.23 -14.26 12.97
N PRO A 87 -2.82 -14.19 14.27
CA PRO A 87 -1.84 -13.22 14.72
C PRO A 87 -0.44 -13.51 14.15
N PHE A 88 0.47 -12.53 14.21
CA PHE A 88 1.88 -12.81 14.02
C PHE A 88 2.42 -13.69 15.17
N SER A 89 2.95 -14.84 14.80
CA SER A 89 3.57 -15.81 15.71
C SER A 89 4.96 -16.17 15.22
N ILE A 90 5.92 -16.22 16.13
CA ILE A 90 7.30 -16.65 15.87
C ILE A 90 7.72 -17.69 16.91
N TRP A 91 8.45 -18.72 16.48
CA TRP A 91 9.00 -19.72 17.40
C TRP A 91 10.31 -20.32 16.87
N MET A 92 11.17 -20.72 17.80
CA MET A 92 12.42 -21.40 17.46
C MET A 92 12.13 -22.79 16.87
N THR A 93 12.65 -23.08 15.68
CA THR A 93 12.76 -24.45 15.16
C THR A 93 14.04 -25.14 15.59
N HIS A 94 15.10 -24.35 15.86
CA HIS A 94 16.37 -24.84 16.35
C HIS A 94 16.88 -23.88 17.42
N THR A 95 17.30 -24.43 18.55
CA THR A 95 18.06 -23.70 19.56
C THR A 95 19.39 -24.42 19.79
N PRO A 96 20.46 -23.72 20.19
CA PRO A 96 21.75 -24.38 20.40
C PRO A 96 21.67 -25.55 21.38
N LYS A 97 21.02 -25.33 22.54
CA LYS A 97 20.82 -26.39 23.54
C LYS A 97 19.77 -27.43 23.11
N GLY A 98 18.66 -26.99 22.52
CA GLY A 98 17.60 -27.89 22.09
C GLY A 98 18.09 -28.92 21.08
N SER A 99 18.90 -28.47 20.11
CA SER A 99 19.44 -29.32 19.04
C SER A 99 20.41 -30.41 19.51
N ILE A 100 20.98 -30.25 20.72
CA ILE A 100 21.77 -31.29 21.41
C ILE A 100 20.83 -32.30 22.08
N LEU A 101 19.78 -31.81 22.73
CA LEU A 101 18.85 -32.61 23.53
C LEU A 101 17.97 -33.52 22.66
N ASP A 102 17.46 -33.01 21.54
CA ASP A 102 16.60 -33.75 20.62
C ASP A 102 17.37 -34.39 19.45
N GLY A 103 18.68 -34.14 19.35
CA GLY A 103 19.55 -34.63 18.27
C GLY A 103 19.26 -34.04 16.89
N ARG A 104 18.46 -32.97 16.79
CA ARG A 104 17.94 -32.41 15.54
C ARG A 104 19.02 -31.89 14.58
N SER A 105 20.16 -31.47 15.13
CA SER A 105 21.31 -31.05 14.32
C SER A 105 22.05 -32.19 13.61
N GLY A 106 21.85 -33.44 14.05
CA GLY A 106 22.64 -34.59 13.57
C GLY A 106 24.09 -34.64 14.09
N TYR A 107 24.52 -33.71 14.95
CA TYR A 107 25.87 -33.67 15.51
C TYR A 107 25.86 -33.87 17.04
N GLY A 108 26.92 -34.50 17.55
CA GLY A 108 27.12 -34.70 18.99
C GLY A 108 27.49 -33.40 19.74
N PRO A 109 27.41 -33.41 21.08
CA PRO A 109 27.58 -32.22 21.91
C PRO A 109 28.96 -31.55 21.80
N GLU A 110 30.01 -32.29 21.41
CA GLU A 110 31.36 -31.75 21.26
C GLU A 110 31.44 -30.71 20.13
N ILE A 111 30.77 -30.96 19.00
CA ILE A 111 30.70 -29.99 17.90
C ILE A 111 29.96 -28.72 18.33
N HIS A 112 28.90 -28.85 19.13
CA HIS A 112 28.12 -27.71 19.63
C HIS A 112 28.84 -26.87 20.70
N LYS A 113 30.04 -27.26 21.14
CA LYS A 113 30.91 -26.37 21.93
C LYS A 113 31.55 -25.28 21.07
N GLU A 114 31.74 -25.56 19.78
CA GLU A 114 32.38 -24.65 18.83
C GLU A 114 31.36 -23.91 17.96
N TYR A 115 30.18 -24.51 17.74
CA TYR A 115 29.17 -24.00 16.83
C TYR A 115 27.80 -23.89 17.51
N ALA A 116 27.11 -22.78 17.29
CA ALA A 116 25.74 -22.56 17.75
C ALA A 116 24.84 -22.23 16.54
N TYR A 117 23.69 -22.88 16.47
CA TYR A 117 22.67 -22.62 15.45
C TYR A 117 21.33 -22.27 16.10
N SER A 118 20.75 -21.17 15.64
CA SER A 118 19.40 -20.73 15.95
C SER A 118 18.64 -20.60 14.63
N GLY A 119 17.43 -21.13 14.58
CA GLY A 119 16.57 -21.02 13.42
C GLY A 119 15.13 -20.91 13.87
N ASP A 120 14.33 -20.14 13.13
CA ASP A 120 13.00 -19.72 13.53
C ASP A 120 11.97 -20.07 12.46
N SER A 121 10.70 -20.02 12.83
CA SER A 121 9.57 -20.08 11.92
C SER A 121 8.55 -19.02 12.30
N ILE A 122 7.84 -18.54 11.29
CA ILE A 122 6.78 -17.56 11.45
C ILE A 122 5.46 -18.12 10.90
N SER A 123 4.36 -17.69 11.50
CA SER A 123 3.01 -17.80 10.95
C SER A 123 2.30 -16.47 11.17
N MET A 124 1.64 -15.97 10.13
CA MET A 124 0.97 -14.67 10.17
C MET A 124 -0.11 -14.60 9.11
N TYR A 125 -1.10 -13.73 9.32
CA TYR A 125 -1.92 -13.20 8.24
C TYR A 125 -1.06 -12.34 7.30
N THR A 126 -1.27 -12.41 5.98
CA THR A 126 -0.42 -11.73 5.00
C THR A 126 -0.57 -10.21 4.99
N HIS A 127 -1.68 -9.71 5.54
CA HIS A 127 -2.00 -8.29 5.73
C HIS A 127 -1.67 -7.84 7.16
N CYS A 128 -0.50 -8.24 7.65
CA CYS A 128 -0.02 -7.96 9.00
C CYS A 128 1.20 -7.04 8.94
N GLY A 129 1.28 -6.09 9.87
CA GLY A 129 2.33 -5.05 9.87
C GLY A 129 2.24 -4.15 8.64
N THR A 130 3.34 -3.50 8.27
CA THR A 130 3.40 -2.71 7.03
C THR A 130 3.39 -3.62 5.82
N HIS A 131 2.34 -3.52 5.01
CA HIS A 131 2.10 -4.47 3.93
C HIS A 131 1.51 -3.77 2.71
N ILE A 132 1.56 -4.47 1.58
CA ILE A 132 0.90 -4.08 0.33
C ILE A 132 -0.21 -5.06 0.01
N ASP A 133 -1.32 -4.52 -0.45
CA ASP A 133 -2.47 -5.28 -0.93
C ASP A 133 -2.41 -5.44 -2.44
N THR A 134 -2.83 -6.61 -2.91
CA THR A 134 -2.85 -6.91 -4.33
C THR A 134 -4.24 -6.84 -4.93
N LEU A 135 -4.30 -6.67 -6.25
CA LEU A 135 -5.55 -6.47 -7.00
C LEU A 135 -6.54 -7.66 -6.95
N ASN A 136 -6.11 -8.82 -6.45
CA ASN A 136 -6.96 -9.98 -6.19
C ASN A 136 -7.48 -10.03 -4.73
N HIS A 137 -7.21 -9.00 -3.91
CA HIS A 137 -7.65 -8.94 -2.51
C HIS A 137 -9.15 -8.71 -2.39
N MET A 138 -9.68 -7.71 -3.10
CA MET A 138 -11.11 -7.40 -3.14
C MET A 138 -11.56 -7.07 -4.56
N GLY A 139 -12.83 -7.34 -4.84
CA GLY A 139 -13.45 -7.16 -6.15
C GLY A 139 -14.96 -6.93 -6.04
N TYR A 140 -15.60 -6.64 -7.16
CA TYR A 140 -17.06 -6.50 -7.25
C TYR A 140 -17.67 -7.71 -7.96
N TYR A 141 -18.81 -8.20 -7.46
CA TYR A 141 -19.58 -9.26 -8.09
C TYR A 141 -18.83 -10.59 -8.30
N GLY A 142 -17.82 -10.87 -7.47
CA GLY A 142 -16.93 -12.03 -7.65
C GLY A 142 -15.90 -11.85 -8.78
N THR A 143 -15.81 -10.64 -9.33
CA THR A 143 -14.89 -10.23 -10.40
C THR A 143 -13.91 -9.18 -9.88
N PHE A 144 -12.64 -9.35 -10.24
CA PHE A 144 -11.49 -8.58 -9.78
C PHE A 144 -10.89 -7.81 -10.96
N TRP A 145 -9.78 -7.12 -10.73
CA TRP A 145 -9.08 -6.36 -11.78
C TRP A 145 -8.95 -7.14 -13.09
N ASN A 146 -9.19 -6.46 -14.21
CA ASN A 146 -9.05 -7.01 -15.55
C ASN A 146 -9.95 -8.23 -15.84
N GLY A 147 -11.00 -8.43 -15.05
CA GLY A 147 -12.02 -9.46 -15.28
C GLY A 147 -11.73 -10.84 -14.69
N TRP A 148 -10.73 -11.01 -13.83
CA TRP A 148 -10.53 -12.31 -13.15
C TRP A 148 -11.71 -12.62 -12.26
N THR A 149 -12.11 -13.89 -12.22
CA THR A 149 -13.21 -14.35 -11.38
C THR A 149 -12.74 -15.33 -10.32
N GLN A 150 -13.39 -15.33 -9.17
CA GLN A 150 -13.15 -16.33 -8.13
C GLN A 150 -13.45 -17.77 -8.61
N ASP A 151 -14.41 -17.95 -9.53
CA ASP A 151 -14.81 -19.28 -10.02
C ASP A 151 -13.73 -19.94 -10.90
N GLU A 152 -12.90 -19.13 -11.58
CA GLU A 152 -11.86 -19.62 -12.49
C GLU A 152 -10.45 -19.46 -11.92
N HIS A 153 -10.22 -18.47 -11.05
CA HIS A 153 -8.86 -18.04 -10.66
C HIS A 153 -8.55 -18.18 -9.16
N LEU A 154 -9.51 -18.58 -8.31
CA LEU A 154 -9.27 -18.84 -6.90
C LEU A 154 -9.21 -20.35 -6.62
N GLY A 155 -8.02 -20.85 -6.28
CA GLY A 155 -7.83 -22.23 -5.83
C GLY A 155 -8.07 -22.39 -4.33
N SER A 156 -8.04 -23.64 -3.84
CA SER A 156 -8.22 -23.95 -2.41
C SER A 156 -7.10 -23.43 -1.49
N MET A 157 -5.96 -23.04 -2.06
CA MET A 157 -4.79 -22.57 -1.30
C MET A 157 -4.45 -21.11 -1.60
N VAL A 158 -4.44 -20.73 -2.88
CA VAL A 158 -3.98 -19.42 -3.36
C VAL A 158 -4.70 -19.06 -4.67
N TRP A 159 -4.62 -17.80 -5.05
CA TRP A 159 -5.02 -17.32 -6.37
C TRP A 159 -4.05 -17.78 -7.46
N THR A 160 -4.55 -17.93 -8.69
CA THR A 160 -3.73 -18.20 -9.89
C THR A 160 -3.38 -16.94 -10.67
N LYS A 161 -3.99 -15.80 -10.32
CA LYS A 161 -3.80 -14.47 -10.91
C LYS A 161 -3.62 -13.39 -9.83
N GLY A 162 -2.86 -12.35 -10.14
CA GLY A 162 -2.78 -11.13 -9.34
C GLY A 162 -2.02 -11.26 -8.01
N GLY A 163 -1.26 -12.35 -7.83
CA GLY A 163 -0.47 -12.56 -6.61
C GLY A 163 0.72 -11.61 -6.47
N THR A 164 1.12 -11.34 -5.22
CA THR A 164 2.28 -10.49 -4.90
C THR A 164 3.59 -10.93 -5.57
N ASP A 165 3.72 -12.20 -5.96
CA ASP A 165 4.88 -12.72 -6.69
C ASP A 165 5.09 -12.07 -8.07
N ARG A 166 4.04 -11.48 -8.63
CA ARG A 166 4.08 -10.70 -9.87
C ARG A 166 4.61 -9.29 -9.69
N TYR A 167 4.58 -8.75 -8.47
CA TYR A 167 4.82 -7.32 -8.25
C TYR A 167 6.32 -7.01 -8.34
N PRO A 168 6.71 -5.93 -9.05
CA PRO A 168 8.09 -5.49 -9.07
C PRO A 168 8.45 -4.78 -7.75
N PRO A 169 9.75 -4.60 -7.45
CA PRO A 169 10.16 -3.54 -6.53
C PRO A 169 9.58 -2.20 -6.97
N ILE A 170 9.06 -1.43 -6.03
CA ILE A 170 8.46 -0.12 -6.29
C ILE A 170 9.52 0.93 -6.01
N ILE A 171 10.05 1.55 -7.05
CA ILE A 171 10.98 2.69 -6.94
C ILE A 171 10.35 3.85 -7.69
N ALA A 172 9.82 4.82 -6.94
CA ALA A 172 9.03 5.92 -7.48
C ALA A 172 9.20 7.19 -6.62
N ARG A 173 8.62 8.30 -7.08
CA ARG A 173 8.47 9.46 -6.21
C ARG A 173 7.39 9.15 -5.18
N GLY A 174 7.72 9.34 -3.91
CA GLY A 174 6.78 9.32 -2.80
C GLY A 174 6.35 10.76 -2.47
N VAL A 175 5.07 10.93 -2.18
CA VAL A 175 4.50 12.21 -1.72
C VAL A 175 3.74 11.98 -0.43
N LEU A 176 4.10 12.68 0.64
CA LEU A 176 3.34 12.69 1.90
C LEU A 176 2.31 13.81 1.87
N LEU A 177 1.05 13.48 2.12
CA LEU A 177 -0.03 14.40 2.44
C LEU A 177 -0.35 14.28 3.93
N ASP A 178 0.13 15.23 4.73
CA ASP A 178 -0.10 15.29 6.16
C ASP A 178 -1.44 15.99 6.49
N VAL A 179 -2.52 15.23 6.37
CA VAL A 179 -3.88 15.73 6.57
C VAL A 179 -4.12 16.09 8.04
N ALA A 180 -3.51 15.37 8.98
CA ALA A 180 -3.57 15.71 10.40
C ALA A 180 -2.91 17.07 10.69
N ASP A 181 -1.70 17.34 10.18
CA ASP A 181 -1.03 18.65 10.31
C ASP A 181 -1.82 19.76 9.60
N MET A 182 -2.43 19.47 8.44
CA MET A 182 -3.30 20.41 7.72
C MET A 182 -4.47 20.91 8.58
N HIS A 183 -5.06 20.01 9.37
CA HIS A 183 -6.13 20.32 10.35
C HIS A 183 -5.60 20.83 11.70
N GLY A 184 -4.27 20.85 11.91
CA GLY A 184 -3.64 21.32 13.13
C GLY A 184 -3.83 20.38 14.32
N VAL A 185 -3.95 19.07 14.07
CA VAL A 185 -4.16 18.04 15.09
C VAL A 185 -3.11 16.94 14.99
N ASP A 186 -2.82 16.26 16.11
CA ASP A 186 -1.90 15.12 16.10
C ASP A 186 -2.53 13.85 15.52
N ILE A 187 -3.84 13.70 15.66
CA ILE A 187 -4.65 12.58 15.18
C ILE A 187 -6.00 13.15 14.71
N LEU A 188 -6.42 12.80 13.50
CA LEU A 188 -7.76 13.12 13.03
C LEU A 188 -8.84 12.48 13.91
N GLU A 189 -10.02 13.09 13.96
CA GLU A 189 -11.15 12.54 14.69
C GLU A 189 -11.50 11.13 14.21
N ASN A 190 -11.96 10.28 15.13
CA ASN A 190 -12.46 8.95 14.77
C ASN A 190 -13.50 9.05 13.65
N HIS A 191 -13.46 8.12 12.69
CA HIS A 191 -14.33 8.08 11.52
C HIS A 191 -14.17 9.23 10.52
N TYR A 192 -13.20 10.14 10.67
CA TYR A 192 -13.04 11.26 9.75
C TYR A 192 -12.83 10.77 8.30
N GLU A 193 -13.64 11.30 7.38
CA GLU A 193 -13.60 10.97 5.96
C GLU A 193 -12.79 12.01 5.18
N ILE A 194 -11.55 11.66 4.83
CA ILE A 194 -10.67 12.48 4.01
C ILE A 194 -11.17 12.43 2.56
N ASN A 195 -11.68 13.55 2.07
CA ASN A 195 -12.21 13.71 0.71
C ASN A 195 -11.22 14.45 -0.21
N SER A 196 -11.58 14.64 -1.48
CA SER A 196 -10.75 15.36 -2.46
C SER A 196 -10.29 16.75 -2.00
N LYS A 197 -11.18 17.52 -1.36
CA LYS A 197 -10.85 18.88 -0.88
C LYS A 197 -9.83 18.88 0.23
N ASP A 198 -9.89 17.91 1.14
CA ASP A 198 -8.86 17.75 2.18
C ASP A 198 -7.49 17.51 1.54
N LEU A 199 -7.43 16.65 0.52
CA LEU A 199 -6.19 16.30 -0.17
C LEU A 199 -5.62 17.47 -0.98
N GLU A 200 -6.48 18.17 -1.73
CA GLU A 200 -6.12 19.38 -2.47
C GLU A 200 -5.59 20.48 -1.54
N GLU A 201 -6.30 20.75 -0.44
CA GLU A 201 -5.90 21.77 0.53
C GLU A 201 -4.60 21.40 1.24
N THR A 202 -4.41 20.11 1.56
CA THR A 202 -3.16 19.59 2.14
C THR A 202 -1.99 19.82 1.20
N ALA A 203 -2.11 19.37 -0.06
CA ALA A 203 -1.08 19.57 -1.08
C ALA A 203 -0.77 21.07 -1.27
N ARG A 204 -1.80 21.92 -1.32
CA ARG A 204 -1.68 23.37 -1.44
C ARG A 204 -0.96 24.01 -0.26
N LYS A 205 -1.30 23.64 0.99
CA LYS A 205 -0.63 24.17 2.20
C LYS A 205 0.82 23.73 2.31
N GLN A 206 1.13 22.49 1.91
CA GLN A 206 2.49 21.97 1.89
C GLN A 206 3.33 22.55 0.73
N GLY A 207 2.68 23.13 -0.28
CA GLY A 207 3.35 23.55 -1.51
C GLY A 207 3.82 22.37 -2.36
N THR A 208 3.13 21.24 -2.28
CA THR A 208 3.47 20.00 -2.97
C THR A 208 2.57 19.80 -4.18
N GLU A 209 3.16 19.44 -5.31
CA GLU A 209 2.43 19.08 -6.53
C GLU A 209 2.33 17.55 -6.62
N LEU A 210 1.13 17.02 -6.84
CA LEU A 210 0.90 15.60 -7.15
C LEU A 210 1.08 15.33 -8.64
N ARG A 211 1.68 14.20 -8.98
CA ARG A 211 2.00 13.82 -10.37
C ARG A 211 1.65 12.36 -10.63
N LYS A 212 1.33 12.06 -11.90
CA LYS A 212 1.11 10.69 -12.35
C LYS A 212 2.33 9.82 -12.05
N GLY A 213 2.10 8.68 -11.42
CA GLY A 213 3.15 7.74 -11.01
C GLY A 213 3.63 7.91 -9.56
N ASP A 214 3.12 8.87 -8.81
CA ASP A 214 3.46 9.05 -7.39
C ASP A 214 2.93 7.89 -6.53
N VAL A 215 3.69 7.52 -5.52
CA VAL A 215 3.18 6.77 -4.36
C VAL A 215 2.74 7.81 -3.33
N VAL A 216 1.43 7.93 -3.11
CA VAL A 216 0.85 8.96 -2.24
C VAL A 216 0.62 8.39 -0.85
N LEU A 217 1.29 8.93 0.16
CA LEU A 217 1.17 8.57 1.57
C LEU A 217 0.24 9.57 2.27
N ILE A 218 -0.84 9.09 2.88
CA ILE A 218 -1.81 9.90 3.60
C ILE A 218 -1.59 9.67 5.10
N ARG A 219 -1.15 10.72 5.79
CA ARG A 219 -1.00 10.69 7.25
C ARG A 219 -2.27 11.19 7.91
N THR A 220 -2.92 10.29 8.64
CA THR A 220 -4.09 10.58 9.49
C THR A 220 -3.70 10.87 10.94
N GLY A 221 -2.44 10.58 11.30
CA GLY A 221 -1.91 10.69 12.65
C GLY A 221 -2.15 9.43 13.47
N ARG A 222 -2.82 8.40 12.94
CA ARG A 222 -3.17 7.17 13.68
C ARG A 222 -1.97 6.40 14.19
N MET A 223 -0.83 6.48 13.50
CA MET A 223 0.40 5.86 13.97
C MET A 223 0.87 6.38 15.34
N ASN A 224 0.36 7.53 15.83
CA ASN A 224 0.61 7.99 17.21
C ASN A 224 -0.01 7.08 18.29
N MET A 225 -0.97 6.22 17.93
CA MET A 225 -1.57 5.24 18.85
C MET A 225 -0.85 3.89 18.81
N TRP A 226 0.05 3.67 17.84
CA TRP A 226 0.82 2.43 17.74
C TRP A 226 1.78 2.31 18.92
N PRO A 227 1.96 1.12 19.55
CA PRO A 227 1.37 -0.17 19.19
C PRO A 227 0.13 -0.56 20.03
N SER A 228 -0.62 0.39 20.56
CA SER A 228 -1.80 0.12 21.40
C SER A 228 -2.96 -0.48 20.59
N ILE A 229 -3.81 -1.30 21.21
CA ILE A 229 -4.94 -1.94 20.51
C ILE A 229 -5.96 -0.91 20.00
N GLU A 230 -6.06 0.25 20.66
CA GLU A 230 -6.90 1.38 20.26
C GLU A 230 -6.59 1.90 18.86
N TYR A 231 -5.38 1.63 18.34
CA TYR A 231 -5.00 1.88 16.95
C TYR A 231 -6.00 1.29 15.94
N LEU A 232 -6.58 0.13 16.25
CA LEU A 232 -7.46 -0.62 15.36
C LEU A 232 -8.89 -0.04 15.27
N ALA A 233 -9.32 0.75 16.25
CA ALA A 233 -10.72 1.08 16.42
C ALA A 233 -11.10 2.43 15.80
N ALA A 234 -12.19 2.47 15.02
CA ALA A 234 -12.79 3.74 14.55
C ALA A 234 -11.83 4.62 13.72
N SER A 235 -11.03 3.99 12.85
CA SER A 235 -10.00 4.69 12.09
C SER A 235 -10.60 5.81 11.21
N PRO A 236 -10.00 7.01 11.18
CA PRO A 236 -10.14 7.94 10.07
C PRO A 236 -9.46 7.38 8.81
N GLY A 237 -9.81 7.90 7.64
CA GLY A 237 -9.20 7.45 6.39
C GLY A 237 -9.73 8.17 5.16
N ILE A 238 -9.20 7.81 4.00
CA ILE A 238 -9.65 8.34 2.71
C ILE A 238 -11.02 7.76 2.35
N ASN A 239 -11.93 8.58 1.80
CA ASN A 239 -13.19 8.08 1.25
C ASN A 239 -13.10 7.88 -0.28
N VAL A 240 -14.17 7.38 -0.89
CA VAL A 240 -14.21 7.10 -2.34
C VAL A 240 -13.96 8.35 -3.18
N ASP A 241 -14.45 9.51 -2.74
CA ASP A 241 -14.22 10.79 -3.43
C ASP A 241 -12.72 11.17 -3.43
N GLY A 242 -12.06 11.06 -2.28
CA GLY A 242 -10.61 11.27 -2.19
C GLY A 242 -9.81 10.26 -3.01
N ALA A 243 -10.20 8.98 -2.97
CA ALA A 243 -9.53 7.93 -3.73
C ALA A 243 -9.67 8.16 -5.25
N LYS A 244 -10.86 8.57 -5.71
CA LYS A 244 -11.10 8.95 -7.11
C LYS A 244 -10.25 10.13 -7.52
N TYR A 245 -10.17 11.19 -6.71
CA TYR A 245 -9.30 12.33 -6.98
C TYR A 245 -7.84 11.89 -7.18
N LEU A 246 -7.29 11.11 -6.26
CA LEU A 246 -5.91 10.65 -6.37
C LEU A 246 -5.70 9.73 -7.58
N CYS A 247 -6.61 8.79 -7.82
CA CYS A 247 -6.48 7.85 -8.92
C CYS A 247 -6.72 8.47 -10.30
N GLU A 248 -7.78 9.25 -10.46
CA GLU A 248 -8.29 9.70 -11.77
C GLU A 248 -7.77 11.07 -12.19
N GLU A 249 -7.59 12.00 -11.23
CA GLU A 249 -7.15 13.37 -11.55
C GLU A 249 -5.63 13.52 -11.42
N THR A 250 -5.04 12.97 -10.35
CA THR A 250 -3.60 13.16 -10.08
C THR A 250 -2.73 12.02 -10.60
N GLY A 251 -3.30 10.82 -10.76
CA GLY A 251 -2.60 9.64 -11.25
C GLY A 251 -1.70 8.95 -10.23
N ALA A 252 -2.11 8.88 -8.96
CA ALA A 252 -1.42 8.08 -7.95
C ALA A 252 -1.27 6.62 -8.40
N MET A 253 -0.05 6.09 -8.31
CA MET A 253 0.29 4.71 -8.64
C MET A 253 -0.16 3.74 -7.55
N ALA A 254 0.05 4.14 -6.30
CA ALA A 254 -0.38 3.44 -5.10
C ALA A 254 -0.72 4.49 -4.03
N ILE A 255 -1.63 4.13 -3.12
CA ILE A 255 -2.01 4.98 -2.00
C ILE A 255 -1.69 4.25 -0.71
N ALA A 256 -1.01 4.94 0.19
CA ALA A 256 -0.50 4.43 1.43
C ALA A 256 -1.15 5.15 2.62
N GLY A 257 -1.48 4.42 3.68
CA GLY A 257 -2.08 4.95 4.91
C GLY A 257 -1.29 4.57 6.15
N ASP A 258 -1.34 5.43 7.17
CA ASP A 258 -0.75 5.17 8.50
C ASP A 258 -1.72 4.48 9.47
N ASN A 259 -2.82 3.95 8.94
CA ASN A 259 -3.86 3.19 9.63
C ASN A 259 -3.93 1.74 9.08
N ILE A 260 -4.77 0.88 9.66
CA ILE A 260 -4.88 -0.55 9.30
C ILE A 260 -5.88 -0.86 8.18
N GLY A 261 -6.43 0.15 7.53
CA GLY A 261 -7.56 -0.11 6.63
C GLY A 261 -7.79 0.95 5.58
N LEU A 262 -6.84 1.85 5.35
CA LEU A 262 -6.82 3.04 4.48
C LEU A 262 -8.02 4.01 4.55
N GLU A 263 -9.24 3.48 4.48
CA GLU A 263 -10.55 4.10 4.54
C GLU A 263 -11.15 4.17 5.95
N PRO A 264 -12.11 5.09 6.17
CA PRO A 264 -12.70 5.29 7.48
C PRO A 264 -13.57 4.09 7.88
N GLN A 265 -13.49 3.70 9.15
CA GLN A 265 -14.28 2.60 9.74
C GLN A 265 -15.13 3.11 10.89
N PRO A 266 -16.35 2.58 11.13
CA PRO A 266 -16.94 1.40 10.50
C PRO A 266 -17.60 1.71 9.16
N TYR A 267 -17.80 0.66 8.37
CA TYR A 267 -18.50 0.77 7.10
C TYR A 267 -20.02 0.84 7.29
N TYR A 268 -20.69 1.77 6.58
CA TYR A 268 -22.15 1.93 6.63
C TYR A 268 -22.76 1.58 5.28
N GLY A 269 -23.50 0.47 5.21
CA GLY A 269 -24.27 0.07 4.01
C GLY A 269 -23.43 -0.39 2.81
N GLN A 270 -22.11 -0.32 2.89
CA GLN A 270 -21.13 -0.83 1.93
C GLN A 270 -20.04 -1.59 2.69
N TYR A 271 -19.24 -2.40 2.01
CA TYR A 271 -18.13 -3.14 2.61
C TYR A 271 -16.84 -2.76 1.88
N ALA A 272 -15.91 -2.11 2.60
CA ALA A 272 -14.63 -1.61 2.08
C ALA A 272 -14.73 -0.94 0.69
N PRO A 273 -15.59 0.10 0.51
CA PRO A 273 -15.83 0.72 -0.78
C PRO A 273 -14.56 1.31 -1.44
N VAL A 274 -13.59 1.80 -0.66
CA VAL A 274 -12.34 2.32 -1.24
C VAL A 274 -11.47 1.19 -1.75
N HIS A 275 -11.30 0.10 -0.99
CA HIS A 275 -10.56 -1.08 -1.45
C HIS A 275 -11.13 -1.62 -2.76
N CYS A 276 -12.44 -1.86 -2.81
CA CYS A 276 -13.08 -2.40 -4.00
C CYS A 276 -12.91 -1.48 -5.21
N TYR A 277 -13.07 -0.16 -5.03
CA TYR A 277 -12.82 0.81 -6.11
C TYR A 277 -11.36 0.79 -6.56
N MET A 278 -10.40 0.89 -5.63
CA MET A 278 -8.98 0.96 -5.93
C MET A 278 -8.52 -0.28 -6.70
N PHE A 279 -8.90 -1.47 -6.27
CA PHE A 279 -8.47 -2.71 -6.92
C PHE A 279 -9.23 -3.03 -8.19
N ALA A 280 -10.56 -3.04 -8.15
CA ALA A 280 -11.37 -3.53 -9.27
C ALA A 280 -11.59 -2.48 -10.36
N THR A 281 -11.66 -1.20 -10.00
CA THR A 281 -11.93 -0.10 -10.93
C THR A 281 -10.66 0.61 -11.38
N ALA A 282 -9.80 1.01 -10.43
CA ALA A 282 -8.66 1.88 -10.73
C ALA A 282 -7.35 1.12 -11.01
N GLY A 283 -7.26 -0.16 -10.62
CA GLY A 283 -6.03 -0.95 -10.70
C GLY A 283 -4.90 -0.42 -9.82
N CYS A 284 -5.25 0.26 -8.72
CA CYS A 284 -4.34 0.96 -7.80
C CYS A 284 -4.10 0.14 -6.53
N GLN A 285 -2.85 0.07 -6.07
CA GLN A 285 -2.47 -0.67 -4.88
C GLN A 285 -2.68 0.13 -3.61
N ILE A 286 -2.97 -0.59 -2.51
CA ILE A 286 -3.06 -0.05 -1.16
C ILE A 286 -1.83 -0.50 -0.38
N ILE A 287 -1.30 0.39 0.45
CA ILE A 287 -0.22 0.09 1.41
C ILE A 287 -0.68 0.56 2.79
N GLU A 288 -0.65 -0.30 3.78
CA GLU A 288 -1.22 0.01 5.09
C GLU A 288 -0.19 -0.08 6.21
N VAL A 289 -0.53 0.49 7.37
CA VAL A 289 0.29 0.48 8.58
C VAL A 289 1.68 1.08 8.31
N VAL A 290 1.73 2.14 7.50
CA VAL A 290 2.99 2.81 7.14
C VAL A 290 3.40 3.76 8.24
N ASN A 291 4.61 3.60 8.78
CA ASN A 291 5.15 4.51 9.79
C ASN A 291 5.67 5.80 9.14
N MET A 292 4.84 6.85 9.19
CA MET A 292 5.15 8.15 8.59
C MET A 292 5.69 9.18 9.60
N GLN A 293 5.93 8.79 10.86
CA GLN A 293 6.21 9.76 11.94
C GLN A 293 7.48 10.59 11.70
N GLU A 294 8.58 9.94 11.32
CA GLU A 294 9.85 10.64 11.11
C GLU A 294 9.80 11.56 9.88
N ILE A 295 9.23 11.09 8.78
CA ILE A 295 9.13 11.89 7.55
C ILE A 295 8.18 13.09 7.72
N ALA A 296 7.12 12.94 8.52
CA ALA A 296 6.21 14.03 8.86
C ALA A 296 6.87 15.07 9.77
N ALA A 297 7.63 14.62 10.78
CA ALA A 297 8.37 15.50 11.68
C ALA A 297 9.41 16.37 10.93
N GLU A 298 10.06 15.80 9.92
CA GLU A 298 11.02 16.50 9.04
C GLU A 298 10.35 17.31 7.92
N LYS A 299 9.00 17.27 7.83
CA LYS A 299 8.22 17.90 6.75
C LYS A 299 8.71 17.49 5.36
N MET A 300 9.14 16.23 5.23
CA MET A 300 9.62 15.67 3.98
C MET A 300 8.43 15.23 3.13
N TYR A 301 7.82 16.20 2.45
CA TYR A 301 6.61 15.97 1.65
C TYR A 301 6.88 15.31 0.29
N GLU A 302 8.12 15.35 -0.19
CA GLU A 302 8.56 14.68 -1.43
C GLU A 302 9.85 13.89 -1.17
N PHE A 303 9.89 12.64 -1.61
CA PHE A 303 11.03 11.74 -1.41
C PHE A 303 11.07 10.66 -2.50
N ALA A 304 12.13 9.87 -2.52
CA ALA A 304 12.13 8.59 -3.22
C ALA A 304 11.48 7.54 -2.31
N PHE A 305 10.41 6.91 -2.77
CA PHE A 305 9.83 5.74 -2.14
C PHE A 305 10.46 4.48 -2.72
N LEU A 306 11.00 3.62 -1.86
CA LEU A 306 11.54 2.32 -2.23
C LEU A 306 10.81 1.24 -1.43
N GLY A 307 9.90 0.51 -2.07
CA GLY A 307 9.11 -0.57 -1.47
C GLY A 307 9.43 -1.93 -2.08
N PHE A 308 9.54 -2.96 -1.25
CA PHE A 308 9.96 -4.30 -1.66
C PHE A 308 8.94 -5.37 -1.21
N PRO A 309 7.86 -5.60 -1.99
CA PRO A 309 6.86 -6.61 -1.64
C PRO A 309 7.49 -7.99 -1.48
N MET A 310 7.19 -8.69 -0.38
CA MET A 310 7.56 -10.10 -0.26
C MET A 310 6.86 -10.91 -1.35
N LYS A 311 7.61 -11.70 -2.12
CA LYS A 311 7.08 -12.47 -3.25
C LYS A 311 6.40 -13.76 -2.77
N ILE A 312 5.10 -13.68 -2.48
CA ILE A 312 4.27 -14.82 -2.06
C ILE A 312 3.31 -15.19 -3.18
N ARG A 313 3.47 -16.39 -3.75
CA ARG A 313 2.72 -16.82 -4.93
C ARG A 313 1.21 -16.83 -4.68
N GLY A 314 0.47 -16.05 -5.47
CA GLY A 314 -0.99 -16.01 -5.41
C GLY A 314 -1.58 -15.41 -4.12
N ALA A 315 -0.75 -14.74 -3.30
CA ALA A 315 -1.22 -14.08 -2.09
C ALA A 315 -1.98 -12.79 -2.41
N THR A 316 -2.93 -12.43 -1.53
CA THR A 316 -3.75 -11.20 -1.61
C THR A 316 -3.10 -9.98 -0.97
N GLY A 317 -1.99 -10.19 -0.27
CA GLY A 317 -1.18 -9.15 0.33
C GLY A 317 0.15 -9.73 0.77
N ALA A 318 1.09 -8.88 1.13
CA ALA A 318 2.37 -9.30 1.68
C ALA A 318 3.04 -8.19 2.49
N PRO A 319 3.80 -8.54 3.55
CA PRO A 319 4.73 -7.60 4.17
C PRO A 319 5.60 -6.91 3.13
N MET A 320 5.75 -5.60 3.28
CA MET A 320 6.52 -4.78 2.38
C MET A 320 7.42 -3.84 3.17
N PRO A 321 8.68 -4.25 3.44
CA PRO A 321 9.70 -3.31 3.83
C PRO A 321 9.74 -2.15 2.84
N SER A 322 9.65 -0.93 3.37
CA SER A 322 9.64 0.28 2.56
C SER A 322 10.42 1.38 3.24
N VAL A 323 11.10 2.21 2.45
CA VAL A 323 11.89 3.32 2.95
C VAL A 323 11.62 4.60 2.16
N ALA A 324 11.72 5.74 2.84
CA ALA A 324 11.80 7.04 2.22
C ALA A 324 13.24 7.54 2.22
N VAL A 325 13.72 8.00 1.06
CA VAL A 325 15.06 8.57 0.90
C VAL A 325 14.93 9.99 0.34
N PRO A 326 15.59 11.00 0.93
CA PRO A 326 15.56 12.35 0.39
C PRO A 326 16.09 12.41 -1.05
N LEU A 327 15.58 13.37 -1.83
CA LEU A 327 16.00 13.63 -3.20
C LEU A 327 16.91 14.87 -3.27
N ARG A 328 17.86 14.87 -4.21
CA ARG A 328 18.70 16.00 -4.60
C ARG A 328 18.08 16.82 -5.74
#